data_AF-A0A5K1A327-F1
#
_entry.id   AF-A0A5K1A327-F1
#
_cell.length_a   1.000
_cell.length_b   1.000
_cell.length_c   1.000
_cell.angle_alpha   90.00
_cell.angle_beta   90.00
_cell.angle_gamma   90.00
#
_symmetry.space_group_name_H-M   'P 1'
#
loop_
_entity.id
_entity.type
_entity.pdbx_description
1 polymer ?
#
loop_
_entity_poly.entity_id
_entity_poly.type
_entity_poly.pdbx_seq_one_letter_code
_entity_poly.pdbx_strand_id
1 'polypeptide(L)' 'FWYEDQLPKSDIFSEALYTFDIGQNDLANGFRKLPMHQVPAIIPDVLAQFSYTIQ' A
#
# COMPACT_ATOMS: atom_id res chain seq x y z
N PHE A 1 18.72 17.88 -14.94
CA PHE A 1 17.59 18.64 -15.50
C PHE A 1 16.45 18.49 -14.52
N TRP A 2 16.08 19.57 -13.82
CA TRP A 2 15.11 19.53 -12.73
C TRP A 2 13.68 19.55 -13.29
N TYR A 3 12.82 18.72 -12.69
CA TYR A 3 11.50 18.32 -13.18
C TYR A 3 10.39 19.37 -12.89
N GLU A 4 10.75 20.58 -12.47
CA GLU A 4 9.80 21.55 -11.90
C GLU A 4 8.69 21.93 -12.88
N ASP A 5 8.97 22.04 -14.17
CA ASP A 5 7.96 22.36 -15.20
C ASP A 5 7.13 21.15 -15.66
N GLN A 6 7.44 19.94 -15.20
CA GLN A 6 6.76 18.70 -15.60
C GLN A 6 5.77 18.18 -14.54
N LEU A 7 5.76 18.77 -13.35
CA LEU A 7 4.82 18.41 -12.31
C LEU A 7 3.53 19.24 -12.44
N PRO A 8 2.37 18.63 -12.15
CA PRO A 8 1.13 19.39 -11.98
C PRO A 8 1.29 20.46 -10.90
N LYS A 9 0.42 21.48 -10.93
CA LYS A 9 0.35 22.47 -9.85
C LYS A 9 -0.05 21.80 -8.52
N SER A 10 0.34 22.39 -7.39
CA SER A 10 0.14 21.80 -6.06
C SER A 10 -1.33 21.52 -5.71
N ASP A 11 -2.25 22.35 -6.21
CA ASP A 11 -3.70 22.19 -6.08
C ASP A 11 -4.22 20.93 -6.78
N ILE A 12 -3.67 20.57 -7.94
CA ILE A 12 -4.04 19.36 -8.68
C ILE A 12 -3.77 18.08 -7.88
N PHE A 13 -2.73 18.05 -7.04
CA PHE A 13 -2.44 16.88 -6.20
C PHE A 13 -3.56 16.61 -5.19
N SER A 14 -4.24 17.64 -4.68
CA SER A 14 -5.34 17.45 -3.72
C SER A 14 -6.60 16.84 -4.35
N GLU A 15 -6.74 16.94 -5.66
CA GLU A 15 -7.89 16.41 -6.42
C GLU A 15 -7.59 15.07 -7.10
N ALA A 16 -6.35 14.58 -7.02
CA ALA A 16 -5.93 13.38 -7.71
C ALA A 16 -6.50 12.11 -7.07
N LEU A 17 -6.85 11.14 -7.91
CA LEU A 17 -7.17 9.79 -7.45
C LEU A 17 -5.87 9.03 -7.20
N TYR A 18 -5.57 8.75 -5.92
CA TYR A 18 -4.44 7.92 -5.53
C TYR A 18 -4.86 6.47 -5.39
N THR A 19 -4.11 5.59 -6.04
CA THR A 19 -4.22 4.14 -5.84
C THR A 19 -2.90 3.62 -5.29
N PHE A 20 -2.98 2.79 -4.26
CA PHE A 20 -1.81 2.18 -3.63
C PHE A 20 -1.87 0.67 -3.86
N ASP A 21 -0.88 0.13 -4.57
CA ASP A 21 -0.69 -1.31 -4.73
C ASP A 21 0.35 -1.78 -3.71
N ILE A 22 -0.12 -2.32 -2.59
CA ILE A 22 0.70 -2.63 -1.40
C ILE A 22 0.35 -4.01 -0.81
N GLY A 23 1.24 -4.52 0.05
CA GLY A 23 1.04 -5.76 0.82
C GLY A 23 1.69 -7.01 0.24
N GLN A 24 2.38 -6.95 -0.91
CA GLN A 24 3.06 -8.13 -1.45
C GLN A 24 4.20 -8.62 -0.55
N ASN A 25 4.93 -7.70 0.10
CA ASN A 25 6.02 -8.06 1.02
C ASN A 25 5.49 -8.74 2.30
N ASP A 26 4.36 -8.28 2.81
CA ASP A 26 3.68 -8.85 3.98
C ASP A 26 3.23 -10.28 3.70
N LEU A 27 2.61 -10.51 2.53
CA LEU A 27 2.24 -11.84 2.07
C LEU A 27 3.46 -12.73 1.83
N ALA A 28 4.50 -12.23 1.16
CA ALA A 28 5.73 -12.97 0.93
C ALA A 28 6.39 -13.40 2.25
N ASN A 29 6.46 -12.50 3.24
CA ASN A 29 6.95 -12.81 4.57
C ASN A 29 6.02 -13.81 5.30
N GLY A 30 4.70 -13.67 5.17
CA GLY A 30 3.72 -14.62 5.68
C GLY A 30 3.94 -16.04 5.16
N PHE A 31 4.05 -16.21 3.83
CA PHE A 31 4.32 -17.51 3.20
C PHE A 31 5.70 -18.09 3.57
N ARG A 32 6.68 -17.25 3.95
CA ARG A 32 7.99 -17.73 4.44
C ARG A 32 7.96 -18.21 5.89
N LYS A 33 7.04 -17.69 6.70
CA LYS A 33 6.99 -17.93 8.15
C LYS A 33 5.88 -18.87 8.59
N LEU A 34 4.81 -18.98 7.81
CA LEU A 34 3.62 -19.74 8.14
C LEU A 34 3.34 -20.83 7.09
N PRO A 35 2.71 -21.95 7.47
CA PRO A 35 2.09 -22.86 6.53
C PRO A 35 1.10 -22.12 5.61
N MET A 36 1.03 -22.51 4.34
CA MET A 36 0.21 -21.84 3.32
C MET A 36 -1.25 -21.63 3.74
N HIS A 37 -1.87 -22.61 4.41
CA HIS A 37 -3.26 -22.54 4.86
C HIS A 37 -3.50 -21.57 6.02
N GLN A 38 -2.44 -21.08 6.68
CA GLN A 38 -2.53 -20.14 7.81
C GLN A 38 -2.34 -18.69 7.37
N VAL A 39 -1.77 -18.44 6.18
CA VAL A 39 -1.57 -17.08 5.65
C VAL A 39 -2.88 -16.30 5.47
N PRO A 40 -4.02 -16.90 5.07
CA PRO A 40 -5.29 -16.17 5.02
C PRO A 40 -5.73 -15.58 6.36
N ALA A 41 -5.30 -16.14 7.50
CA ALA A 41 -5.70 -15.68 8.83
C ALA A 41 -5.07 -14.33 9.21
N ILE A 42 -3.94 -13.95 8.60
CA ILE A 42 -3.25 -12.68 8.89
C ILE A 42 -3.72 -11.52 7.99
N ILE A 43 -4.45 -11.81 6.90
CA ILE A 43 -4.91 -10.79 5.94
C ILE A 43 -5.80 -9.72 6.60
N PRO A 44 -6.77 -10.07 7.48
CA PRO A 44 -7.61 -9.05 8.13
C PRO A 44 -6.81 -8.02 8.93
N ASP A 45 -5.80 -8.47 9.68
CA ASP A 45 -4.96 -7.59 10.49
C ASP A 45 -4.10 -6.66 9.62
N VAL A 46 -3.54 -7.19 8.53
CA VAL A 46 -2.79 -6.40 7.54
C VAL A 46 -3.68 -5.32 6.91
N LEU A 47 -4.91 -5.66 6.53
CA LEU A 47 -5.87 -4.69 5.97
C LEU A 47 -6.28 -3.62 6.99
N ALA A 48 -6.42 -4.00 8.27
CA ALA A 48 -6.69 -3.05 9.34
C ALA A 48 -5.53 -2.05 9.51
N GLN A 49 -4.29 -2.52 9.45
CA GLN A 49 -3.10 -1.66 9.52
C GLN A 49 -3.00 -0.69 8.32
N PHE A 50 -3.29 -1.17 7.11
CA PHE A 50 -3.32 -0.31 5.92
C PHE A 50 -4.40 0.76 6.03
N SER A 51 -5.61 0.38 6.48
CA SER A 51 -6.72 1.32 6.67
C SER A 51 -6.37 2.40 7.70
N TYR A 52 -5.77 2.01 8.84
CA TYR A 52 -5.33 2.95 9.87
C TYR A 52 -4.22 3.91 9.40
N THR A 53 -3.34 3.46 8.51
CA THR A 53 -2.19 4.25 8.07
C THR A 53 -2.54 5.23 6.95
N ILE A 54 -3.51 4.87 6.09
CA ILE A 54 -3.92 5.69 4.94
C ILE A 54 -4.99 6.71 5.33
N GLN A 55 -5.84 6.42 6.31
CA GLN A 55 -6.82 7.36 6.85
C GLN A 55 -6.17 8.50 7.65
#